data_AF-A0A6L8Q8Q4-F1
#
_entry.id   AF-A0A6L8Q8Q4-F1
#
_cell.length_a   1.000
_cell.length_b   1.000
_cell.length_c   1.000
_cell.angle_alpha   90.00
_cell.angle_beta   90.00
_cell.angle_gamma   90.00
#
_symmetry.space_group_name_H-M   'P 1'
#
loop_
_entity.id
_entity.type
_entity.pdbx_description
1 polymer ?
#
loop_
_entity_poly.entity_id
_entity_poly.type
_entity_poly.pdbx_seq_one_letter_code
_entity_poly.pdbx_strand_id
1 'polypeptide(L)' 'MNRVLTYEQETEMRCRRTREEALEQGMDRLGALVALLLNAGRFDDAKRVSEDAAYRDKLLVEFGLQG' A
#
# COMPACT_ATOMS: atom_id res chain seq x y z
N MET A 1 15.61 22.31 -24.25
CA MET A 1 15.70 23.32 -23.19
C MET A 1 15.66 22.58 -21.86
N ASN A 2 16.79 22.43 -21.18
CA ASN A 2 16.87 21.67 -19.94
C ASN A 2 16.42 22.60 -18.80
N ARG A 3 15.22 22.39 -18.24
CA ARG A 3 14.75 23.17 -17.07
C ARG A 3 15.58 22.69 -15.88
N VAL A 4 16.59 23.46 -15.51
CA VAL A 4 17.30 23.28 -14.24
C VAL A 4 16.28 23.54 -13.14
N LEU A 5 15.86 22.46 -12.47
CA LEU A 5 14.99 22.52 -11.31
C LEU A 5 15.81 23.10 -10.15
N THR A 6 15.17 23.89 -9.29
CA THR A 6 15.80 24.33 -8.04
C THR A 6 15.93 23.13 -7.09
N TYR A 7 16.89 23.19 -6.16
CA TYR A 7 17.07 22.16 -5.12
C TYR A 7 15.75 21.84 -4.40
N GLU A 8 14.97 22.87 -4.09
CA GLU A 8 13.64 22.73 -3.45
C GLU A 8 12.66 21.95 -4.34
N GLN A 9 12.58 22.27 -5.64
CA GLN A 9 11.71 21.54 -6.58
C GLN A 9 12.12 20.06 -6.73
N GLU A 10 13.43 19.76 -6.75
CA GLU A 10 13.88 18.36 -6.79
C GLU A 10 13.50 17.60 -5.52
N THR A 11 13.60 18.23 -4.35
CA THR A 11 13.20 17.60 -3.08
C THR A 11 11.70 17.36 -2.98
N GLU A 12 10.86 18.31 -3.41
CA GLU A 12 9.40 18.12 -3.46
C GLU A 12 9.01 17.00 -4.43
N MET A 13 9.61 16.97 -5.61
CA MET A 13 9.37 15.93 -6.62
C MET A 13 9.80 14.54 -6.13
N ARG A 14 10.89 14.46 -5.36
CA ARG A 14 11.33 13.21 -4.73
C ARG A 14 10.34 12.78 -3.66
N CYS A 15 9.97 13.66 -2.73
CA CYS A 15 9.00 13.37 -1.67
C CYS A 15 7.66 12.89 -2.23
N ARG A 16 7.19 13.56 -3.27
CA ARG A 16 5.94 13.20 -3.96
C ARG A 16 6.03 11.78 -4.56
N ARG A 17 7.10 11.47 -5.28
CA ARG A 17 7.31 10.13 -5.84
C ARG A 17 7.37 9.05 -4.77
N THR A 18 8.14 9.25 -3.70
CA THR A 18 8.20 8.28 -2.59
C THR A 18 6.84 8.03 -1.93
N ARG A 19 5.99 9.06 -1.86
CA ARG A 19 4.63 8.91 -1.32
C ARG A 19 3.71 8.15 -2.27
N GLU A 20 3.79 8.44 -3.56
CA GLU A 20 3.02 7.75 -4.60
C GLU A 20 3.41 6.27 -4.66
N GLU A 21 4.71 5.96 -4.65
CA GLU A 21 5.23 4.58 -4.59
C GLU A 21 4.79 3.83 -3.32
N ALA A 22 4.83 4.49 -2.16
CA ALA A 22 4.37 3.90 -0.91
C ALA A 22 2.85 3.61 -0.92
N LEU A 23 2.07 4.48 -1.57
CA LEU A 23 0.64 4.28 -1.72
C LEU A 23 0.35 3.11 -2.66
N GLU A 24 1.02 3.05 -3.81
CA GLU A 24 0.89 1.96 -4.79
C GLU A 24 1.22 0.60 -4.16
N GLN A 25 2.36 0.50 -3.47
CA GLN A 25 2.74 -0.71 -2.74
C GLN A 25 1.70 -1.10 -1.67
N GLY A 26 1.09 -0.12 -1.00
CA GLY A 26 0.01 -0.35 -0.06
C GLY A 26 -1.25 -0.94 -0.72
N MET A 27 -1.61 -0.43 -1.91
CA MET A 27 -2.75 -0.92 -2.69
C MET A 27 -2.51 -2.34 -3.22
N ASP A 28 -1.30 -2.64 -3.71
CA ASP A 28 -0.93 -3.97 -4.19
C ASP A 28 -1.02 -5.02 -3.08
N ARG A 29 -0.49 -4.70 -1.89
CA ARG A 29 -0.53 -5.59 -0.72
C ARG A 29 -1.95 -5.83 -0.23
N LEU A 30 -2.78 -4.78 -0.18
CA LEU A 30 -4.19 -4.91 0.19
C LEU A 30 -4.96 -5.75 -0.83
N GLY A 31 -4.70 -5.55 -2.13
CA GLY A 31 -5.30 -6.34 -3.20
C GLY A 31 -4.96 -7.83 -3.08
N ALA A 32 -3.68 -8.15 -2.84
CA ALA A 32 -3.22 -9.52 -2.62
C ALA A 32 -3.88 -10.17 -1.39
N LEU A 33 -3.97 -9.43 -0.27
CA LEU A 33 -4.64 -9.90 0.94
C LEU A 33 -6.12 -10.19 0.70
N VAL A 34 -6.83 -9.28 0.06
CA VAL A 34 -8.26 -9.47 -0.25
C VAL A 34 -8.46 -10.69 -1.15
N ALA A 35 -7.62 -10.88 -2.18
CA ALA A 35 -7.70 -12.06 -3.04
C ALA A 35 -7.51 -13.38 -2.27
N LEU A 36 -6.55 -13.43 -1.33
CA LEU A 36 -6.33 -14.60 -0.47
C LEU A 36 -7.54 -14.88 0.43
N LEU A 37 -8.12 -13.84 1.04
CA LEU A 37 -9.29 -13.97 1.92
C LEU A 37 -10.52 -14.46 1.15
N LEU A 38 -10.75 -13.93 -0.06
CA LEU A 38 -11.85 -14.37 -0.92
C LEU A 38 -11.68 -15.85 -1.33
N ASN A 39 -10.47 -16.26 -1.71
CA ASN A 39 -10.18 -17.66 -2.05
C ASN A 39 -10.35 -18.61 -0.86
N ALA A 40 -10.08 -18.13 0.36
CA ALA A 40 -10.30 -18.89 1.60
C ALA A 40 -11.76 -18.88 2.08
N GLY A 41 -12.67 -18.18 1.39
CA GLY A 41 -14.06 -18.00 1.81
C GLY A 41 -14.24 -17.08 3.03
N ARG A 42 -13.21 -16.32 3.40
CA ARG A 42 -13.19 -15.42 4.57
C ARG A 42 -13.70 -14.02 4.19
N PHE A 43 -14.96 -13.94 3.76
CA PHE A 43 -15.56 -12.69 3.27
C PHE A 43 -15.68 -11.59 4.34
N ASP A 44 -16.01 -11.96 5.58
CA ASP A 44 -16.06 -11.02 6.70
C ASP A 44 -14.69 -10.40 7.00
N ASP A 45 -13.63 -11.21 6.87
CA ASP A 45 -12.27 -10.71 7.01
C ASP A 45 -11.90 -9.78 5.85
N ALA A 46 -12.28 -10.12 4.62
CA ALA A 46 -12.06 -9.26 3.45
C ALA A 46 -12.73 -7.88 3.61
N LYS A 47 -13.94 -7.84 4.21
CA LYS A 47 -14.59 -6.57 4.57
C LYS A 47 -13.79 -5.85 5.67
N ARG A 48 -13.46 -6.56 6.74
CA ARG A 48 -12.80 -5.98 7.91
C ARG A 48 -11.43 -5.38 7.60
N VAL A 49 -10.63 -5.99 6.72
CA VAL A 49 -9.31 -5.44 6.34
C VAL A 49 -9.39 -4.12 5.56
N SER A 50 -10.54 -3.80 4.97
CA SER A 50 -10.77 -2.52 4.30
C SER A 50 -11.07 -1.37 5.27
N GLU A 51 -11.63 -1.69 6.44
CA GLU A 51 -12.07 -0.71 7.45
C GLU A 51 -11.09 -0.60 8.64
N ASP A 52 -10.48 -1.71 9.04
CA ASP A 52 -9.63 -1.81 10.24
C ASP A 52 -8.16 -1.97 9.85
N ALA A 53 -7.41 -0.89 10.04
CA ALA A 53 -5.98 -0.84 9.71
C ALA A 53 -5.12 -1.76 10.58
N ALA A 54 -5.41 -1.87 11.88
CA ALA A 54 -4.64 -2.72 12.79
C ALA A 54 -4.89 -4.20 12.49
N TYR A 55 -6.13 -4.55 12.14
CA TYR A 55 -6.48 -5.89 11.71
C TYR A 55 -5.85 -6.26 10.36
N ARG A 56 -5.87 -5.32 9.40
CA ARG A 56 -5.18 -5.48 8.12
C ARG A 56 -3.70 -5.74 8.32
N ASP A 57 -3.02 -4.94 9.14
CA ASP A 57 -1.57 -5.12 9.37
C ASP A 57 -1.27 -6.48 10.01
N LYS A 58 -2.10 -6.92 10.96
CA LYS A 58 -1.97 -8.26 11.55
C LYS A 58 -2.10 -9.36 10.49
N LEU A 59 -3.07 -9.25 9.58
CA LEU A 59 -3.26 -10.23 8.51
C LEU A 59 -2.18 -10.16 7.43
N LEU A 60 -1.68 -8.96 7.10
CA LEU A 60 -0.53 -8.81 6.21
C LEU A 60 0.70 -9.54 6.76
N VAL A 61 0.92 -9.53 8.08
CA VAL A 61 1.98 -10.33 8.72
C VAL A 61 1.68 -11.82 8.62
N GLU A 62 0.46 -12.24 8.95
CA GLU A 62 0.04 -13.66 8.92
C GLU A 62 0.23 -14.29 7.54
N PHE A 63 -0.08 -13.55 6.48
CA PHE A 63 0.07 -13.99 5.09
C PHE A 63 1.44 -13.68 4.48
N GLY A 64 2.38 -13.11 5.23
CA GLY A 64 3.74 -12.79 4.74
C GLY A 64 3.79 -11.69 3.68
N LEU A 65 2.80 -10.79 3.66
CA LEU A 65 2.67 -9.67 2.73
C LEU A 65 3.24 -8.35 3.28
N GLN A 66 3.80 -8.37 4.50
CA GLN A 66 4.48 -7.21 5.07
C GLN A 66 5.93 -7.16 4.54
N GLY A 67 6.17 -6.27 3.58
CA GLY A 67 7.50 -5.95 3.03
C GLY A 67 8.05 -4.63 3.56
#